data_AF-A0A1Q8IMQ0-F1
#
_entry.id   AF-A0A1Q8IMQ0-F1
#
_cell.length_a   1.000
_cell.length_b   1.000
_cell.length_c   1.000
_cell.angle_alpha   90.00
_cell.angle_beta   90.00
_cell.angle_gamma   90.00
#
_symmetry.space_group_name_H-M   'P 1'
#
loop_
_entity.id
_entity.type
_entity.pdbx_description
1 polymer ?
#
loop_
_entity_poly.entity_id
_entity_poly.type
_entity_poly.pdbx_seq_one_letter_code
_entity_poly.pdbx_strand_id
1 'polypeptide(L)'
;MASYKQLTAQLEKLHKEVAVAREKEIAQAIADIKQKVAEYDLTAEELGFTSAAKPRRKAASTSVAKYRNPKTGETWSGRGRSPAWLVGKNRERFLIES
;
A
#
# COMPACT_ATOMS: atom_id res chain seq x y z
N MET A 1 -20.29 -24.21 50.18
CA MET A 1 -19.46 -23.24 49.45
C MET A 1 -18.85 -23.94 48.26
N ALA A 2 -18.86 -23.32 47.07
CA ALA A 2 -18.18 -23.89 45.90
C ALA A 2 -16.67 -24.01 46.20
N SER A 3 -16.05 -25.12 45.78
CA SER A 3 -14.62 -25.30 46.00
C SER A 3 -13.81 -24.37 45.09
N TYR A 4 -12.59 -24.02 45.50
CA TYR A 4 -11.69 -23.20 44.69
C TYR A 4 -11.48 -23.75 43.26
N LYS A 5 -11.44 -25.08 43.11
CA LYS A 5 -11.36 -25.75 41.80
C LYS A 5 -12.62 -25.58 40.95
N GLN A 6 -13.80 -25.50 41.57
CA GLN A 6 -15.06 -25.30 40.85
C GLN A 6 -15.19 -23.85 40.38
N LEU A 7 -14.78 -22.88 41.20
CA LEU A 7 -14.79 -21.46 40.85
C LEU A 7 -13.84 -21.14 39.68
N THR A 8 -12.65 -21.75 39.68
CA THR A 8 -11.67 -21.58 38.58
C THR A 8 -12.17 -22.17 37.27
N ALA A 9 -12.76 -23.37 37.28
CA ALA A 9 -13.36 -23.96 36.09
C ALA A 9 -14.53 -23.13 35.53
N GLN A 10 -15.36 -22.54 36.39
CA GLN A 10 -16.44 -21.63 35.98
C GLN A 10 -15.89 -20.34 35.36
N LEU A 11 -14.80 -19.80 35.91
CA LEU A 11 -14.15 -18.59 35.40
C LEU A 11 -13.59 -18.81 33.99
N GLU A 12 -12.91 -19.93 33.75
CA GLU A 12 -12.41 -20.28 32.41
C GLU A 12 -13.54 -20.45 31.39
N LYS A 13 -14.65 -21.08 31.80
CA LYS A 13 -15.82 -21.23 30.94
C LYS A 13 -16.41 -19.87 30.58
N LEU A 14 -16.56 -18.99 31.56
CA LEU A 14 -17.10 -17.65 31.37
C LEU A 14 -16.19 -16.80 30.47
N HIS A 15 -14.86 -16.90 30.64
CA HIS A 15 -13.90 -16.23 29.76
C HIS A 15 -14.03 -16.67 28.30
N LYS A 16 -14.22 -17.96 28.04
CA LYS A 16 -14.44 -18.48 26.68
C LYS A 16 -15.75 -17.95 26.10
N GLU A 17 -16.82 -17.94 26.89
CA GLU A 17 -18.12 -17.39 26.47
C GLU A 17 -18.04 -15.89 26.16
N VAL A 18 -17.31 -15.12 26.98
CA VAL A 18 -17.08 -13.68 26.76
C VAL A 18 -16.27 -13.43 25.48
N ALA A 19 -15.24 -14.23 25.21
CA ALA A 19 -14.46 -14.10 23.98
C ALA A 19 -15.33 -14.34 22.74
N VAL A 20 -16.13 -15.41 22.76
CA VAL A 20 -17.07 -15.72 21.66
C VAL A 20 -18.14 -14.65 21.50
N ALA A 21 -18.68 -14.12 22.60
CA ALA A 21 -19.65 -13.03 22.57
C ALA A 21 -19.03 -11.77 21.95
N ARG A 22 -17.82 -11.39 22.37
CA ARG A 22 -17.09 -10.24 21.85
C ARG A 22 -16.83 -10.34 20.34
N GLU A 23 -16.41 -11.51 19.86
CA GLU A 23 -16.21 -11.73 18.41
C GLU A 23 -17.51 -11.54 17.63
N LYS A 24 -18.63 -12.05 18.14
CA LYS A 24 -19.95 -11.88 17.53
C LYS A 24 -20.40 -10.42 17.52
N GLU A 25 -20.26 -9.72 18.64
CA GLU A 25 -20.61 -8.30 18.75
C GLU A 25 -19.77 -7.43 17.80
N ILE A 26 -18.47 -7.71 17.70
CA ILE A 26 -17.60 -7.01 16.74
C ILE A 26 -18.03 -7.30 15.30
N ALA A 27 -18.33 -8.56 14.96
CA ALA A 27 -18.79 -8.91 13.62
C ALA A 27 -20.11 -8.22 13.26
N GLN A 28 -21.04 -8.14 14.21
CA GLN A 28 -22.31 -7.41 14.05
C GLN A 28 -22.07 -5.92 13.88
N ALA A 29 -21.25 -5.29 14.73
CA ALA A 29 -20.92 -3.88 14.61
C ALA A 29 -20.26 -3.56 13.27
N ILE A 30 -19.37 -4.44 12.77
CA ILE A 30 -18.76 -4.28 11.44
C ILE A 30 -19.81 -4.37 10.33
N ALA A 31 -20.77 -5.29 10.43
CA ALA A 31 -21.85 -5.43 9.45
C ALA A 31 -22.74 -4.17 9.42
N ASP A 32 -23.13 -3.67 10.59
CA ASP A 32 -23.94 -2.46 10.74
C ASP A 32 -23.21 -1.23 10.19
N ILE A 33 -21.92 -1.09 10.49
CA ILE A 33 -21.09 0.00 9.96
C ILE A 33 -21.01 -0.10 8.45
N LYS A 34 -20.74 -1.29 7.89
CA LYS A 34 -20.70 -1.49 6.43
C LYS A 34 -22.02 -1.13 5.76
N GLN A 35 -23.15 -1.48 6.37
CA GLN A 35 -24.46 -1.11 5.87
C GLN A 35 -24.66 0.40 5.85
N LYS A 36 -24.32 1.09 6.95
CA LYS A 36 -24.39 2.56 7.01
C LYS A 36 -23.44 3.24 6.03
N VAL A 37 -22.24 2.69 5.85
CA VAL A 37 -21.28 3.17 4.84
C VAL A 37 -21.88 3.07 3.44
N ALA A 38 -22.54 1.96 3.10
CA ALA A 38 -23.18 1.78 1.81
C ALA A 38 -24.45 2.63 1.63
N GLU A 39 -25.24 2.85 2.68
CA GLU A 39 -26.48 3.63 2.63
C GLU A 39 -26.23 5.13 2.39
N TYR A 40 -25.16 5.66 2.96
CA TYR A 40 -24.81 7.07 2.88
C TYR A 40 -23.61 7.34 1.95
N ASP A 41 -23.17 6.35 1.18
CA ASP A 41 -21.98 6.41 0.30
C ASP A 41 -20.74 7.01 1.00
N LEU A 42 -20.55 6.66 2.29
CA LEU A 42 -19.51 7.27 3.13
C LEU A 42 -18.14 6.77 2.70
N THR A 43 -17.20 7.69 2.55
CA THR A 43 -15.81 7.35 2.28
C THR A 43 -15.02 7.19 3.58
N ALA A 44 -13.95 6.38 3.53
CA ALA A 44 -13.03 6.25 4.67
C ALA A 44 -12.42 7.60 5.10
N GLU A 45 -12.32 8.56 4.18
CA GLU A 45 -11.84 9.92 4.43
C GLU A 45 -12.84 10.72 5.27
N GLU A 46 -14.14 10.64 4.98
CA GLU A 46 -15.22 11.31 5.74
C GLU A 46 -15.42 10.70 7.13
N LEU A 47 -15.18 9.39 7.26
CA LEU A 47 -15.17 8.69 8.54
C LEU A 47 -13.90 8.94 9.36
N GLY A 48 -12.98 9.77 8.87
CA GLY A 48 -11.73 10.10 9.55
C GLY A 48 -10.71 8.95 9.58
N PHE A 49 -10.96 7.85 8.88
CA PHE A 49 -10.01 6.76 8.62
C PHE A 49 -9.01 7.18 7.53
N THR A 50 -8.38 8.34 7.70
CA THR A 50 -7.22 8.68 6.89
C THR A 50 -6.07 7.80 7.38
N SER A 51 -5.79 6.71 6.66
CA SER A 51 -4.51 6.06 6.78
C SER A 51 -3.47 7.12 6.40
N ALA A 52 -2.76 7.68 7.38
CA ALA A 52 -1.65 8.61 7.21
C ALA A 52 -0.43 7.94 6.57
N ALA A 53 -0.66 7.10 5.57
CA ALA A 53 0.31 6.54 4.67
C ALA A 53 -0.23 6.78 3.26
N LYS A 54 -0.13 8.04 2.79
CA LYS A 54 -0.03 8.27 1.34
C LYS A 54 1.05 7.29 0.84
N PRO A 55 0.75 6.32 -0.04
CA PRO A 55 1.80 5.74 -0.82
C PRO A 55 2.34 6.90 -1.64
N ARG A 56 3.51 7.41 -1.26
CA ARG A 56 4.27 8.33 -2.08
C ARG A 56 4.53 7.53 -3.35
N ARG A 57 3.64 7.67 -4.34
CA ARG A 57 3.87 7.18 -5.69
C ARG A 57 5.21 7.79 -6.05
N LYS A 58 6.27 6.99 -5.95
CA LYS A 58 7.49 7.27 -6.67
C LYS A 58 7.03 7.26 -8.11
N ALA A 59 6.69 8.43 -8.64
CA ALA A 59 6.88 8.69 -10.04
C ALA A 59 8.38 8.57 -10.26
N ALA A 60 8.88 7.33 -10.30
CA ALA A 60 9.98 7.00 -11.14
C ALA A 60 9.42 7.28 -12.54
N SER A 61 9.56 8.51 -12.99
CA SER A 61 9.64 8.76 -14.42
C SER A 61 10.83 7.93 -14.85
N THR A 62 10.58 6.68 -15.26
CA THR A 62 11.52 5.86 -16.00
C THR A 62 11.85 6.71 -17.20
N SER A 63 12.92 7.49 -17.09
CA SER A 63 13.32 8.39 -18.17
C SER A 63 13.76 7.45 -19.27
N VAL A 64 12.86 7.20 -20.23
CA VAL A 64 13.12 6.32 -21.37
C VAL A 64 14.44 6.78 -21.97
N ALA A 65 15.41 5.87 -22.01
CA ALA A 65 16.71 6.15 -22.58
C ALA A 65 16.50 6.56 -24.04
N LYS A 66 16.70 7.84 -24.35
CA LYS A 66 16.51 8.37 -25.70
C LYS A 66 17.70 8.06 -26.60
N TYR A 67 18.90 7.94 -26.02
CA TYR A 67 20.13 7.65 -26.75
C TYR A 67 20.88 6.46 -26.14
N ARG A 68 21.51 5.63 -26.98
CA ARG A 68 22.38 4.51 -26.58
C ARG A 68 23.67 4.50 -27.39
N ASN A 69 24.79 4.27 -26.72
CA ASN A 69 26.08 4.06 -27.33
C ASN A 69 26.19 2.61 -27.84
N PRO A 70 26.38 2.36 -29.15
CA PRO A 70 26.50 1.00 -29.70
C PRO A 70 27.82 0.32 -29.30
N LYS A 71 28.85 1.07 -28.88
CA LYS A 71 30.15 0.51 -28.52
C LYS A 71 30.27 0.13 -27.04
N THR A 72 29.68 0.92 -26.14
CA THR A 72 29.80 0.72 -24.69
C THR A 72 28.49 0.31 -24.02
N GLY A 73 27.35 0.42 -24.73
CA GLY A 73 26.03 0.15 -24.18
C GLY A 73 25.48 1.24 -23.26
N GLU A 74 26.22 2.33 -23.03
CA GLU A 74 25.77 3.44 -22.18
C GLU A 74 24.52 4.12 -22.74
N THR A 75 23.55 4.42 -21.88
CA THR A 75 22.29 5.06 -22.26
C THR A 75 22.14 6.44 -21.64
N TRP A 76 21.51 7.36 -22.37
CA TRP A 76 21.22 8.72 -21.89
C TRP A 76 19.80 9.13 -22.23
N SER A 77 19.07 9.65 -21.24
CA SER A 77 17.66 10.01 -21.37
C SER A 77 17.41 11.36 -22.07
N GLY A 78 18.48 12.05 -22.50
CA GLY A 78 18.38 13.38 -23.10
C GLY A 78 18.16 14.52 -22.10
N ARG A 79 18.05 14.21 -20.79
CA ARG A 79 17.99 15.20 -19.70
C ARG A 79 19.33 15.26 -18.95
N GLY A 80 19.77 16.45 -18.58
CA GLY A 80 21.01 16.69 -17.80
C GLY A 80 22.26 16.85 -18.67
N ARG A 81 23.44 16.65 -18.07
CA ARG A 81 24.74 16.77 -18.75
C ARG A 81 24.89 15.66 -19.80
N SER A 82 25.19 16.05 -21.05
CA SER A 82 25.42 15.09 -22.12
C SER A 82 26.71 14.27 -21.88
N PRO A 83 26.69 12.94 -22.10
CA PRO A 83 27.88 12.09 -22.02
C PRO A 83 28.92 12.44 -23.09
N ALA A 84 30.20 12.22 -22.78
CA ALA A 84 31.32 12.53 -23.68
C ALA A 84 31.22 11.83 -25.06
N TRP A 85 30.59 10.67 -25.14
CA TRP A 85 30.40 9.94 -26.39
C TRP A 85 29.39 10.59 -27.35
N LEU A 86 28.52 11.47 -26.85
CA LEU A 86 27.50 12.18 -27.63
C LEU A 86 27.86 13.64 -27.93
N VAL A 87 28.84 14.21 -27.21
CA VAL A 87 29.33 15.57 -27.43
C VAL A 87 30.13 15.63 -28.74
N GLY A 88 29.75 16.53 -29.66
CA GLY A 88 30.44 16.75 -30.94
C GLY A 88 30.19 15.69 -32.02
N LYS A 89 29.28 14.73 -31.79
CA LYS A 89 28.89 13.70 -32.79
C LYS A 89 27.44 13.87 -33.20
N ASN A 90 27.06 13.32 -34.36
CA ASN A 90 25.66 13.31 -34.78
C ASN A 90 24.84 12.44 -33.82
N ARG A 91 23.91 13.09 -33.11
CA ARG A 91 23.07 12.51 -32.05
C ARG A 91 22.06 11.49 -32.58
N GLU A 92 21.66 11.63 -33.85
CA GLU A 92 20.68 10.75 -34.50
C GLU A 92 21.19 9.32 -34.60
N ARG A 93 22.51 9.13 -34.76
CA ARG A 93 23.15 7.80 -34.84
C ARG A 93 23.07 7.01 -33.54
N PHE A 94 22.76 7.68 -32.44
CA PHE A 94 22.68 7.07 -31.12
C PHE A 94 21.24 7.04 -30.61
N LEU A 95 20.27 7.53 -31.39
CA LEU A 95 18.87 7.56 -30.97
C LEU A 95 18.33 6.14 -30.89
N ILE A 96 17.73 5.78 -29.75
CA ILE A 96 16.94 4.56 -29.65
C ILE A 96 15.56 4.92 -30.20
N GLU A 97 15.16 4.30 -31.30
CA GLU A 97 13.78 4.33 -31.74
C GLU A 97 12.98 3.51 -30.72
N SER A 98 12.18 4.22 -29.92
CA SER A 98 11.37 3.66 -28.83
C SER A 98 10.01 3.21 -29.32
#